data_AF-A0A850MIV7-F1
#
_entry.id   AF-A0A850MIV7-F1
#
_cell.length_a   1.000
_cell.length_b   1.000
_cell.length_c   1.000
_cell.angle_alpha   90.00
_cell.angle_beta   90.00
_cell.angle_gamma   90.00
#
_symmetry.space_group_name_H-M   'P 1'
#
loop_
_entity.id
_entity.type
_entity.pdbx_description
1 polymer ?
#
loop_
_entity_poly.entity_id
_entity_poly.type
_entity_poly.pdbx_seq_one_letter_code
_entity_poly.pdbx_strand_id
1 'polypeptide(L)'
;MSSLFLKKSNLVPNYMIFIIPRWNDLLGTSFKGFYANRIVSKIHLDSVIMFSSLECAVTEKTGTSYFLFGCGLYFLKFELDNGTYILDQRELNGLLLSDFVYDYMATAPQVTLSDDDDVIINELGIKIPLDLSNKTVTKQTFIRGVLMRNIFVPYKEVILRMLEQGQKKESYDVDQTGFKLLSSHPSNYNRILLSEAFKFGNYAEYIKPTAGVSNIHFLADKILNEFFSPEDLTRISKSISSLKEILERVEVDTGFLFSMLETINKELPSK
;
A
#
# COMPACT_ATOMS: atom_id res chain seq x y z
N MET A 1 31.49 21.69 3.38
CA MET A 1 30.84 22.03 2.08
C MET A 1 30.15 20.76 1.62
N SER A 2 28.84 20.63 1.52
CA SER A 2 27.73 21.58 1.36
C SER A 2 26.52 21.09 2.16
N SER A 3 25.91 21.97 2.95
CA SER A 3 24.60 21.76 3.57
C SER A 3 23.56 21.56 2.46
N LEU A 4 23.23 20.31 2.14
CA LEU A 4 22.05 20.03 1.33
C LEU A 4 20.84 20.18 2.23
N PHE A 5 20.15 21.30 2.03
CA PHE A 5 18.78 21.61 2.40
C PHE A 5 17.99 20.41 2.98
N LEU A 6 17.85 20.37 4.30
CA LEU A 6 16.71 19.71 4.95
C LEU A 6 15.46 20.46 4.52
N LYS A 7 14.92 20.10 3.35
CA LYS A 7 13.58 20.51 2.95
C LYS A 7 12.67 19.78 3.93
N LYS A 8 12.10 20.52 4.89
CA LYS A 8 11.17 20.00 5.89
C LYS A 8 10.14 19.12 5.17
N SER A 9 10.16 17.82 5.42
CA SER A 9 9.22 16.90 4.78
C SER A 9 7.81 17.32 5.23
N ASN A 10 6.89 17.47 4.29
CA ASN A 10 5.52 17.89 4.61
C ASN A 10 4.66 16.64 4.78
N LEU A 11 4.87 15.91 5.90
CA LEU A 11 4.05 14.76 6.25
C LEU A 11 2.60 15.20 6.53
N VAL A 12 1.70 14.84 5.61
CA VAL A 12 0.27 15.15 5.66
C VAL A 12 -0.50 13.95 6.19
N PRO A 13 -1.26 14.08 7.29
CA PRO A 13 -2.23 13.07 7.71
C PRO A 13 -3.29 12.86 6.62
N ASN A 14 -3.36 11.65 6.09
CA ASN A 14 -4.36 11.27 5.09
C ASN A 14 -4.81 9.83 5.32
N TYR A 15 -5.94 9.69 6.03
CA TYR A 15 -6.56 8.40 6.29
C TYR A 15 -7.39 7.94 5.09
N MET A 16 -6.84 7.00 4.32
CA MET A 16 -7.47 6.51 3.10
C MET A 16 -7.20 5.04 2.88
N ILE A 17 -8.08 4.40 2.11
CA ILE A 17 -7.79 3.15 1.43
C ILE A 17 -7.22 3.49 0.07
N PHE A 18 -6.07 2.90 -0.22
CA PHE A 18 -5.41 3.00 -1.51
C PHE A 18 -5.24 1.59 -2.08
N ILE A 19 -5.77 1.34 -3.27
CA ILE A 19 -5.68 0.04 -3.94
C ILE A 19 -5.10 0.26 -5.34
N ILE A 20 -4.06 -0.49 -5.66
CA ILE A 20 -3.58 -0.70 -7.01
C ILE A 20 -4.08 -2.08 -7.43
N PRO A 21 -5.06 -2.18 -8.34
CA PRO A 21 -5.60 -3.46 -8.79
C PRO A 21 -4.53 -4.43 -9.28
N ARG A 22 -3.55 -3.89 -10.01
CA ARG A 22 -2.53 -4.64 -10.75
C ARG A 22 -1.23 -3.85 -10.75
N TRP A 23 -0.29 -4.26 -9.91
CA TRP A 23 1.00 -3.57 -9.76
C TRP A 23 1.78 -3.51 -11.08
N ASN A 24 1.88 -4.63 -11.78
CA ASN A 24 2.60 -4.70 -13.05
C ASN A 24 1.98 -3.86 -14.16
N ASP A 25 0.65 -3.78 -14.22
CA ASP A 25 -0.06 -3.00 -15.23
C ASP A 25 0.15 -1.50 -14.97
N LEU A 26 0.11 -1.08 -13.69
CA LEU A 26 0.48 0.29 -13.29
C LEU A 26 1.92 0.64 -13.68
N LEU A 27 2.84 -0.30 -13.52
CA LEU A 27 4.25 -0.13 -13.89
C LEU A 27 4.52 -0.27 -15.40
N GLY A 28 3.52 -0.63 -16.21
CA GLY A 28 3.70 -0.92 -17.64
C GLY A 28 4.71 -2.04 -17.91
N THR A 29 4.85 -3.00 -16.98
CA THR A 29 5.85 -4.08 -17.08
C THR A 29 5.21 -5.43 -17.31
N SER A 30 5.84 -6.28 -18.12
CA SER A 30 5.47 -7.69 -18.29
C SER A 30 6.26 -8.63 -17.38
N PHE A 31 6.95 -8.09 -16.37
CA PHE A 31 7.84 -8.85 -15.50
C PHE A 31 7.06 -9.80 -14.59
N LYS A 32 7.33 -11.11 -14.70
CA LYS A 32 6.65 -12.13 -13.89
C LYS A 32 7.44 -12.57 -12.65
N GLY A 33 8.76 -12.45 -12.70
CA GLY A 33 9.64 -12.84 -11.61
C GLY A 33 9.85 -14.35 -11.47
N PHE A 34 10.40 -14.72 -10.33
CA PHE A 34 10.76 -16.08 -9.97
C PHE A 34 10.15 -16.43 -8.61
N TYR A 35 9.77 -17.69 -8.43
CA TYR A 35 9.30 -18.21 -7.16
C TYR A 35 9.84 -19.63 -6.98
N ALA A 36 10.43 -19.91 -5.81
CA ALA A 36 11.08 -21.19 -5.50
C ALA A 36 12.06 -21.66 -6.62
N ASN A 37 12.90 -20.75 -7.13
CA ASN A 37 13.85 -20.97 -8.22
C ASN A 37 13.22 -21.37 -9.58
N ARG A 38 11.93 -21.13 -9.76
CA ARG A 38 11.20 -21.38 -11.01
C ARG A 38 10.66 -20.07 -11.57
N ILE A 39 10.63 -19.95 -12.90
CA ILE A 39 10.02 -18.81 -13.57
C ILE A 39 8.51 -18.86 -13.37
N VAL A 40 7.91 -17.73 -13.01
CA VAL A 40 6.45 -17.60 -12.92
C VAL A 40 5.85 -17.61 -14.33
N SER A 41 4.93 -18.54 -14.59
CA SER A 41 4.32 -18.71 -15.91
C SER A 41 3.25 -17.63 -16.17
N LYS A 42 2.41 -17.35 -15.17
CA LYS A 42 1.30 -16.39 -15.27
C LYS A 42 0.98 -15.77 -13.91
N ILE A 43 0.78 -14.45 -13.90
CA ILE A 43 0.28 -13.71 -12.73
C ILE A 43 -1.20 -13.38 -12.99
N HIS A 44 -2.09 -13.95 -12.17
CA HIS A 44 -3.53 -13.69 -12.22
C HIS A 44 -3.94 -12.54 -11.33
N LEU A 45 -3.22 -12.29 -10.24
CA LEU A 45 -3.40 -11.12 -9.37
C LEU A 45 -2.07 -10.70 -8.75
N ASP A 46 -1.82 -9.40 -8.70
CA ASP A 46 -0.67 -8.72 -8.07
C ASP A 46 -1.12 -7.37 -7.50
N SER A 47 -2.19 -7.42 -6.71
CA SER A 47 -2.80 -6.22 -6.15
C SER A 47 -2.01 -5.68 -4.97
N VAL A 48 -1.96 -4.37 -4.85
CA VAL A 48 -1.49 -3.68 -3.65
C VAL A 48 -2.70 -3.04 -2.97
N ILE A 49 -2.89 -3.30 -1.69
CA ILE A 49 -3.85 -2.58 -0.85
C ILE A 49 -3.12 -1.94 0.31
N MET A 50 -3.46 -0.70 0.64
CA MET A 50 -2.90 0.02 1.78
C MET A 50 -3.98 0.84 2.48
N PHE A 51 -4.16 0.60 3.77
CA PHE A 51 -4.76 1.59 4.65
C PHE A 51 -3.66 2.59 4.99
N SER A 52 -3.72 3.77 4.39
CA SER A 52 -2.74 4.83 4.60
C SER A 52 -3.17 5.74 5.73
N SER A 53 -2.20 6.27 6.47
CA SER A 53 -2.40 7.28 7.51
C SER A 53 -1.62 8.57 7.25
N LEU A 54 -0.52 8.49 6.49
CA LEU A 54 0.34 9.62 6.14
C LEU A 54 0.74 9.54 4.68
N GLU A 55 0.80 10.70 4.02
CA GLU A 55 1.40 10.87 2.71
C GLU A 55 2.41 12.02 2.70
N CYS A 56 3.37 11.96 1.78
CA CYS A 56 4.35 13.01 1.56
C CYS A 56 4.79 13.02 0.10
N ALA A 57 4.91 14.21 -0.49
CA ALA A 57 5.55 14.40 -1.77
C ALA A 57 6.92 15.07 -1.56
N VAL A 58 7.97 14.45 -2.08
CA VAL A 58 9.36 14.93 -1.97
C VAL A 58 9.89 15.23 -3.37
N THR A 59 10.17 16.50 -3.65
CA THR A 59 10.75 16.91 -4.93
C THR A 59 12.26 16.70 -4.91
N GLU A 60 12.75 15.87 -5.82
CA GLU A 60 14.15 15.58 -6.09
C GLU A 60 14.62 16.28 -7.37
N LYS A 61 15.90 16.09 -7.73
CA LYS A 61 16.43 16.58 -9.03
C LYS A 61 15.87 15.79 -10.22
N THR A 62 15.52 14.53 -9.99
CA THR A 62 15.10 13.56 -11.00
C THR A 62 13.60 13.46 -11.19
N GLY A 63 12.81 14.14 -10.35
CA GLY A 63 11.35 14.04 -10.34
C GLY A 63 10.78 14.27 -8.94
N THR A 64 9.50 14.00 -8.77
CA THR A 64 8.86 13.96 -7.44
C THR A 64 8.62 12.52 -7.00
N SER A 65 8.98 12.22 -5.75
CA SER A 65 8.71 10.94 -5.09
C SER A 65 7.52 11.09 -4.16
N TYR A 66 6.53 10.21 -4.32
CA TYR A 66 5.32 10.17 -3.52
C TYR A 66 5.39 8.99 -2.55
N PHE A 67 5.44 9.31 -1.27
CA PHE A 67 5.42 8.36 -0.18
C PHE A 67 4.00 8.23 0.37
N LEU A 68 3.53 7.00 0.47
CA LEU A 68 2.33 6.64 1.24
C LEU A 68 2.77 5.71 2.37
N PHE A 69 2.39 6.02 3.61
CA PHE A 69 2.69 5.21 4.78
C PHE A 69 1.41 4.70 5.42
N GLY A 70 1.47 3.50 6.00
CA GLY A 70 0.34 2.86 6.65
C GLY A 70 0.52 1.35 6.77
N CYS A 71 -0.59 0.63 6.86
CA CYS A 71 -0.60 -0.83 6.84
C CYS A 71 -1.03 -1.28 5.44
N GLY A 72 -0.21 -2.08 4.75
CA GLY A 72 -0.58 -2.60 3.42
C GLY A 72 -0.11 -4.01 3.11
N LEU A 73 -0.64 -4.55 2.01
CA LEU A 73 -0.40 -5.90 1.55
C LEU A 73 -0.22 -5.87 0.04
N TYR A 74 0.89 -6.45 -0.42
CA TYR A 74 1.04 -6.90 -1.79
C TYR A 74 0.56 -8.34 -1.88
N PHE A 75 -0.57 -8.56 -2.54
CA PHE A 75 -1.24 -9.85 -2.65
C PHE A 75 -1.04 -10.45 -4.04
N LEU A 76 -0.66 -11.72 -4.07
CA LEU A 76 -0.30 -12.44 -5.28
C LEU A 76 -1.13 -13.70 -5.47
N LYS A 77 -1.60 -13.89 -6.70
CA LYS A 77 -2.14 -15.14 -7.20
C LYS A 77 -1.50 -15.44 -8.55
N PHE A 78 -0.71 -16.49 -8.64
CA PHE A 78 0.08 -16.80 -9.83
C PHE A 78 0.24 -18.31 -10.04
N GLU A 79 0.83 -18.69 -11.16
CA GLU A 79 1.11 -20.07 -11.53
C GLU A 79 2.60 -20.23 -11.85
N LEU A 80 3.16 -21.39 -11.47
CA LEU A 80 4.46 -21.86 -11.98
C LEU A 80 4.27 -22.78 -13.19
N ASP A 81 3.23 -23.60 -13.12
CA ASP A 81 2.75 -24.52 -14.16
C ASP A 81 1.27 -24.29 -14.36
N ASN A 82 0.79 -24.48 -15.59
CA ASN A 82 -0.60 -24.25 -15.93
C ASN A 82 -1.55 -25.05 -15.03
N GLY A 83 -2.52 -24.37 -14.43
CA GLY A 83 -3.63 -24.99 -13.70
C GLY A 83 -3.44 -25.17 -12.19
N THR A 84 -2.29 -24.80 -11.61
CA THR A 84 -2.10 -24.78 -10.15
C THR A 84 -1.80 -23.37 -9.65
N TYR A 85 -2.77 -22.80 -8.93
CA TYR A 85 -2.62 -21.48 -8.31
C TYR A 85 -1.77 -21.53 -7.05
N ILE A 86 -0.82 -20.61 -6.96
CA ILE A 86 -0.06 -20.29 -5.75
C ILE A 86 -0.55 -18.93 -5.25
N LEU A 87 -0.83 -18.86 -3.95
CA LEU A 87 -1.10 -17.62 -3.24
C LEU A 87 0.15 -17.23 -2.46
N ASP A 88 0.54 -15.97 -2.56
CA ASP A 88 1.62 -15.39 -1.78
C ASP A 88 1.22 -13.97 -1.36
N GLN A 89 1.85 -13.45 -0.31
CA GLN A 89 1.59 -12.09 0.13
C GLN A 89 2.79 -11.49 0.86
N ARG A 90 3.00 -10.19 0.68
CA ARG A 90 4.05 -9.42 1.34
C ARG A 90 3.42 -8.26 2.07
N GLU A 91 3.61 -8.24 3.38
CA GLU A 91 3.27 -7.09 4.21
C GLU A 91 4.13 -5.88 3.85
N LEU A 92 3.51 -4.70 3.81
CA LEU A 92 4.13 -3.42 3.50
C LEU A 92 3.76 -2.38 4.55
N ASN A 93 4.69 -1.47 4.82
CA ASN A 93 4.51 -0.31 5.69
C ASN A 93 4.59 1.02 4.93
N GLY A 94 4.92 0.96 3.64
CA GLY A 94 4.79 2.10 2.76
C GLY A 94 4.89 1.76 1.28
N LEU A 95 4.49 2.73 0.46
CA LEU A 95 4.66 2.76 -0.99
C LEU A 95 5.52 3.96 -1.34
N LEU A 96 6.44 3.75 -2.28
CA LEU A 96 7.26 4.80 -2.87
C LEU A 96 6.96 4.84 -4.36
N LEU A 97 6.13 5.79 -4.77
CA LEU A 97 5.74 5.99 -6.16
C LEU A 97 6.57 7.11 -6.79
N SER A 98 7.10 6.86 -7.99
CA SER A 98 7.65 7.91 -8.85
C SER A 98 6.54 8.76 -9.47
N ASP A 99 6.87 9.99 -9.84
CA ASP A 99 5.97 10.93 -10.51
C ASP A 99 5.33 10.36 -11.78
N PHE A 100 6.09 9.76 -12.69
CA PHE A 100 5.53 9.21 -13.92
C PHE A 100 4.52 8.08 -13.66
N VAL A 101 4.75 7.26 -12.63
CA VAL A 101 3.79 6.21 -12.24
C VAL A 101 2.55 6.82 -11.59
N TYR A 102 2.75 7.81 -10.71
CA TYR A 102 1.66 8.51 -10.06
C TYR A 102 0.77 9.26 -11.06
N ASP A 103 1.38 9.97 -12.02
CA ASP A 103 0.68 10.71 -13.07
C ASP A 103 -0.04 9.77 -14.04
N TYR A 104 0.59 8.65 -14.41
CA TYR A 104 -0.06 7.63 -15.24
C TYR A 104 -1.31 7.06 -14.56
N MET A 105 -1.23 6.77 -13.26
CA MET A 105 -2.38 6.36 -12.47
C MET A 105 -3.45 7.46 -12.38
N ALA A 106 -3.05 8.71 -12.13
CA ALA A 106 -3.99 9.82 -11.94
C ALA A 106 -4.76 10.17 -13.21
N THR A 107 -4.15 9.96 -14.38
CA THR A 107 -4.74 10.27 -15.70
C THR A 107 -5.48 9.09 -16.34
N ALA A 108 -5.51 7.93 -15.69
CA ALA A 108 -6.18 6.74 -16.20
C ALA A 108 -7.71 6.93 -16.30
N PRO A 109 -8.38 6.22 -17.24
CA PRO A 109 -9.83 6.30 -17.42
C PRO A 109 -10.59 5.96 -16.13
N GLN A 110 -11.53 6.82 -15.74
CA GLN A 110 -12.40 6.58 -14.60
C GLN A 110 -13.34 5.40 -14.88
N VAL A 111 -13.45 4.48 -13.93
CA VAL A 111 -14.38 3.34 -13.99
C VAL A 111 -15.79 3.78 -13.59
N THR A 112 -15.90 4.83 -12.78
CA THR A 112 -17.18 5.34 -12.26
C THR A 112 -17.37 6.82 -12.57
N LEU A 113 -18.61 7.22 -12.82
CA LEU A 113 -19.03 8.61 -13.07
C LEU A 113 -19.09 9.48 -11.79
N SER A 114 -18.26 9.21 -10.77
CA SER A 114 -18.32 10.01 -9.55
C SER A 114 -17.64 11.35 -9.77
N ASP A 115 -18.44 12.43 -9.86
CA ASP A 115 -17.97 13.83 -9.76
C ASP A 115 -17.50 14.17 -8.31
N ASP A 116 -16.91 13.21 -7.60
CA ASP A 116 -16.41 13.41 -6.25
C ASP A 116 -14.89 13.38 -6.26
N ASP A 117 -14.28 14.56 -6.13
CA ASP A 117 -12.82 14.74 -6.13
C ASP A 117 -12.11 13.89 -5.06
N ASP A 118 -12.82 13.55 -3.99
CA ASP A 118 -12.26 12.78 -2.88
C ASP A 118 -12.26 11.25 -3.14
N VAL A 119 -13.03 10.74 -4.11
CA VAL A 119 -13.10 9.31 -4.42
C VAL A 119 -12.66 9.08 -5.86
N ILE A 120 -11.47 8.50 -6.01
CA ILE A 120 -10.89 8.18 -7.31
C ILE A 120 -11.03 6.67 -7.52
N ILE A 121 -11.68 6.26 -8.60
CA ILE A 121 -11.77 4.85 -9.00
C ILE A 121 -11.54 4.78 -10.49
N ASN A 122 -10.30 4.47 -10.87
CA ASN A 122 -9.90 4.30 -12.25
C ASN A 122 -9.30 2.90 -12.48
N GLU A 123 -8.94 2.61 -13.72
CA GLU A 123 -8.44 1.29 -14.13
C GLU A 123 -7.13 0.89 -13.43
N LEU A 124 -6.32 1.86 -12.98
CA LEU A 124 -4.98 1.64 -12.45
C LEU A 124 -4.85 1.89 -10.94
N GLY A 125 -5.82 2.58 -10.34
CA GLY A 125 -5.74 3.02 -8.96
C GLY A 125 -7.10 3.41 -8.39
N ILE A 126 -7.22 3.14 -7.10
CA ILE A 126 -8.40 3.46 -6.32
C ILE A 126 -7.96 4.16 -5.04
N LYS A 127 -8.49 5.35 -4.78
CA LYS A 127 -8.25 6.16 -3.58
C LYS A 127 -9.59 6.55 -2.95
N ILE A 128 -9.76 6.20 -1.68
CA ILE A 128 -11.01 6.42 -0.94
C ILE A 128 -10.66 6.93 0.46
N PRO A 129 -11.17 8.10 0.91
CA PRO A 129 -11.00 8.53 2.28
C PRO A 129 -11.73 7.57 3.24
N LEU A 130 -11.11 7.27 4.37
CA LEU A 130 -11.74 6.49 5.44
C LEU A 130 -12.84 7.28 6.15
N ASP A 131 -12.67 8.61 6.23
CA ASP A 131 -13.66 9.51 6.79
C ASP A 131 -14.53 10.14 5.70
N LEU A 132 -15.82 9.76 5.69
CA LEU A 132 -16.85 10.30 4.80
C LEU A 132 -17.85 11.20 5.54
N SER A 133 -17.59 11.54 6.81
CA SER A 133 -18.53 12.27 7.68
C SER A 133 -18.88 13.66 7.16
N ASN A 134 -17.99 14.28 6.38
CA ASN A 134 -18.20 15.58 5.73
C ASN A 134 -19.14 15.52 4.51
N LYS A 135 -19.54 14.33 4.04
CA LYS A 135 -20.44 14.15 2.89
C LYS A 135 -21.90 14.04 3.34
N THR A 136 -22.83 14.49 2.48
CA THR A 136 -24.27 14.30 2.72
C THR A 136 -24.64 12.82 2.74
N VAL A 137 -25.72 12.46 3.44
CA VAL A 137 -26.20 11.07 3.54
C VAL A 137 -26.39 10.43 2.16
N THR A 138 -27.01 11.15 1.22
CA THR A 138 -27.21 10.67 -0.16
C THR A 138 -25.88 10.34 -0.85
N LYS A 139 -24.87 11.20 -0.67
CA LYS A 139 -23.54 11.01 -1.27
C LYS A 139 -22.80 9.86 -0.60
N GLN A 140 -22.91 9.70 0.73
CA GLN A 140 -22.39 8.53 1.44
C GLN A 140 -23.04 7.22 0.95
N THR A 141 -24.37 7.19 0.76
CA THR A 141 -25.08 6.01 0.22
C THR A 141 -24.62 5.68 -1.20
N PHE A 142 -24.41 6.69 -2.05
CA PHE A 142 -23.87 6.49 -3.38
C PHE A 142 -22.46 5.90 -3.34
N ILE A 143 -21.55 6.51 -2.56
CA ILE A 143 -20.18 6.02 -2.38
C ILE A 143 -20.20 4.58 -1.89
N ARG A 144 -21.00 4.24 -0.87
CA ARG A 144 -21.18 2.86 -0.38
C ARG A 144 -21.54 1.89 -1.51
N GLY A 145 -22.52 2.24 -2.34
CA GLY A 145 -22.94 1.41 -3.48
C GLY A 145 -21.83 1.22 -4.51
N VAL A 146 -21.07 2.29 -4.80
CA VAL A 146 -19.92 2.28 -5.72
C VAL A 146 -18.79 1.41 -5.17
N LEU A 147 -18.43 1.56 -3.89
CA LEU A 147 -17.39 0.76 -3.24
C LEU A 147 -17.77 -0.72 -3.20
N MET A 148 -19.03 -1.04 -2.90
CA MET A 148 -19.49 -2.43 -2.90
C MET A 148 -19.32 -3.08 -4.27
N ARG A 149 -19.74 -2.41 -5.34
CA ARG A 149 -19.72 -2.96 -6.70
C ARG A 149 -18.31 -3.05 -7.29
N ASN A 150 -17.50 -2.01 -7.10
CA ASN A 150 -16.23 -1.88 -7.81
C ASN A 150 -15.03 -2.32 -6.97
N ILE A 151 -15.20 -2.48 -5.65
CA ILE A 151 -14.07 -2.69 -4.74
C ILE A 151 -14.27 -3.91 -3.85
N PHE A 152 -15.30 -3.91 -3.00
CA PHE A 152 -15.49 -4.97 -2.03
C PHE A 152 -15.87 -6.30 -2.67
N VAL A 153 -16.65 -6.30 -3.74
CA VAL A 153 -16.97 -7.55 -4.47
C VAL A 153 -15.78 -8.02 -5.31
N PRO A 154 -15.15 -7.20 -6.19
CA PRO A 154 -14.06 -7.66 -7.05
C PRO A 154 -12.78 -8.00 -6.29
N TYR A 155 -12.44 -7.26 -5.24
CA TYR A 155 -11.22 -7.44 -4.46
C TYR A 155 -11.49 -8.02 -3.06
N LYS A 156 -12.61 -8.73 -2.88
CA LYS A 156 -13.01 -9.36 -1.60
C LYS A 156 -11.87 -10.14 -0.97
N GLU A 157 -11.23 -11.03 -1.74
CA GLU A 157 -10.15 -11.89 -1.26
C GLU A 157 -8.97 -11.06 -0.74
N VAL A 158 -8.55 -10.03 -1.48
CA VAL A 158 -7.44 -9.14 -1.11
C VAL A 158 -7.76 -8.38 0.18
N ILE A 159 -8.97 -7.84 0.29
CA ILE A 159 -9.41 -7.07 1.46
C ILE A 159 -9.49 -7.96 2.70
N LEU A 160 -10.05 -9.17 2.57
CA LEU A 160 -10.10 -10.13 3.68
C LEU A 160 -8.70 -10.52 4.13
N ARG A 161 -7.78 -10.80 3.19
CA ARG A 161 -6.37 -11.11 3.51
C ARG A 161 -5.67 -9.96 4.21
N MET A 162 -5.95 -8.72 3.80
CA MET A 162 -5.43 -7.52 4.45
C MET A 162 -5.91 -7.41 5.90
N LEU A 163 -7.19 -7.70 6.15
CA LEU A 163 -7.76 -7.67 7.50
C LEU A 163 -7.23 -8.80 8.38
N GLU A 164 -7.19 -10.03 7.85
CA GLU A 164 -6.59 -11.18 8.52
C GLU A 164 -5.13 -10.88 8.90
N GLN A 165 -4.37 -10.25 8.01
CA GLN A 165 -3.02 -9.81 8.32
C GLN A 165 -3.03 -8.74 9.41
N GLY A 166 -3.87 -7.71 9.29
CA GLY A 166 -4.04 -6.63 10.26
C GLY A 166 -4.43 -7.08 11.67
N GLN A 167 -5.02 -8.25 11.84
CA GLN A 167 -5.34 -8.83 13.15
C GLN A 167 -4.18 -9.61 13.80
N LYS A 168 -3.13 -9.97 13.05
CA LYS A 168 -1.97 -10.69 13.62
C LYS A 168 -1.12 -9.76 14.46
N LYS A 169 -0.79 -10.16 15.69
CA LYS A 169 -0.04 -9.33 16.64
C LYS A 169 1.33 -8.89 16.11
N GLU A 170 2.00 -9.74 15.36
CA GLU A 170 3.34 -9.55 14.80
C GLU A 170 3.37 -8.78 13.48
N SER A 171 2.21 -8.39 12.94
CA SER A 171 2.14 -7.68 11.66
C SER A 171 2.37 -6.19 11.83
N TYR A 172 2.97 -5.58 10.80
CA TYR A 172 3.21 -4.13 10.68
C TYR A 172 4.09 -3.51 11.76
N ASP A 173 4.80 -4.31 12.55
CA ASP A 173 5.71 -3.83 13.60
C ASP A 173 6.99 -3.22 12.99
N VAL A 174 6.97 -1.91 12.80
CA VAL A 174 8.10 -1.12 12.28
C VAL A 174 9.24 -1.06 13.29
N ASP A 175 8.96 -1.10 14.59
CA ASP A 175 10.01 -0.99 15.61
C ASP A 175 10.83 -2.29 15.69
N GLN A 176 10.20 -3.45 15.47
CA GLN A 176 10.88 -4.74 15.44
C GLN A 176 11.50 -5.07 14.07
N THR A 177 10.78 -4.81 12.98
CA THR A 177 11.18 -5.28 11.64
C THR A 177 11.72 -4.19 10.73
N GLY A 178 11.61 -2.93 11.16
CA GLY A 178 11.88 -1.76 10.33
C GLY A 178 10.87 -1.60 9.19
N PHE A 179 11.14 -0.64 8.31
CA PHE A 179 10.25 -0.35 7.19
C PHE A 179 10.33 -1.37 6.05
N LYS A 180 9.17 -1.63 5.43
CA LYS A 180 8.98 -2.48 4.24
C LYS A 180 8.27 -1.66 3.18
N LEU A 181 8.97 -1.29 2.10
CA LEU A 181 8.45 -0.39 1.08
C LEU A 181 8.36 -1.08 -0.27
N LEU A 182 7.24 -0.95 -0.97
CA LEU A 182 7.16 -1.31 -2.39
C LEU A 182 7.45 -0.06 -3.24
N SER A 183 8.36 -0.18 -4.22
CA SER A 183 8.94 0.97 -4.90
C SER A 183 8.78 0.93 -6.42
N SER A 184 8.35 2.07 -6.98
CA SER A 184 8.47 2.41 -8.39
C SER A 184 9.46 3.57 -8.64
N HIS A 185 10.28 3.91 -7.65
CA HIS A 185 11.34 4.92 -7.81
C HIS A 185 12.36 4.46 -8.86
N PRO A 186 12.87 5.33 -9.76
CA PRO A 186 13.76 4.92 -10.85
C PRO A 186 14.98 4.09 -10.42
N SER A 187 15.64 4.47 -9.32
CA SER A 187 16.81 3.75 -8.79
C SER A 187 16.48 2.38 -8.19
N ASN A 188 15.22 2.12 -7.89
CA ASN A 188 14.73 0.94 -7.19
C ASN A 188 13.44 0.39 -7.83
N TYR A 189 13.35 0.48 -9.15
CA TYR A 189 12.12 0.22 -9.88
C TYR A 189 11.64 -1.22 -9.73
N ASN A 190 10.36 -1.38 -9.38
CA ASN A 190 9.70 -2.66 -9.17
C ASN A 190 10.42 -3.54 -8.13
N ARG A 191 10.66 -3.00 -6.92
CA ARG A 191 11.36 -3.70 -5.83
C ARG A 191 10.64 -3.55 -4.50
N ILE A 192 10.82 -4.54 -3.64
CA ILE A 192 10.54 -4.41 -2.22
C ILE A 192 11.83 -4.01 -1.50
N LEU A 193 11.76 -2.95 -0.71
CA LEU A 193 12.87 -2.37 0.03
C LEU A 193 12.65 -2.63 1.52
N LEU A 194 13.61 -3.27 2.15
CA LEU A 194 13.58 -3.66 3.56
C LEU A 194 14.58 -2.84 4.37
N SER A 195 14.25 -2.65 5.64
CA SER A 195 15.18 -2.18 6.65
C SER A 195 16.25 -3.23 6.95
N GLU A 196 17.43 -2.78 7.33
CA GLU A 196 18.52 -3.63 7.84
C GLU A 196 18.10 -4.37 9.12
N ALA A 197 17.20 -3.79 9.93
CA ALA A 197 16.64 -4.45 11.11
C ALA A 197 16.02 -5.82 10.78
N PHE A 198 15.47 -5.96 9.58
CA PHE A 198 14.85 -7.18 9.09
C PHE A 198 15.86 -8.35 8.94
N LYS A 199 17.15 -8.07 8.72
CA LYS A 199 18.20 -9.11 8.58
C LYS A 199 18.43 -9.89 9.86
N PHE A 200 18.17 -9.28 11.01
CA PHE A 200 18.46 -9.85 12.31
C PHE A 200 17.28 -10.65 12.88
N GLY A 201 16.14 -10.68 12.19
CA GLY A 201 14.96 -11.46 12.56
C GLY A 201 14.85 -12.80 11.84
N ASN A 202 13.95 -13.67 12.34
CA ASN A 202 13.68 -14.98 11.74
C ASN A 202 12.60 -14.88 10.64
N TYR A 203 12.89 -14.12 9.58
CA TYR A 203 11.93 -13.82 8.50
C TYR A 203 12.33 -14.44 7.15
N ALA A 204 12.90 -15.65 7.19
CA ALA A 204 13.44 -16.33 6.01
C ALA A 204 12.43 -16.49 4.87
N GLU A 205 11.14 -16.64 5.16
CA GLU A 205 10.09 -16.72 4.14
C GLU A 205 9.87 -15.38 3.42
N TYR A 206 9.97 -14.25 4.13
CA TYR A 206 9.70 -12.93 3.55
C TYR A 206 10.74 -12.55 2.50
N ILE A 207 12.01 -12.93 2.69
CA ILE A 207 13.11 -12.57 1.80
C ILE A 207 13.20 -13.45 0.55
N LYS A 208 12.39 -14.52 0.45
CA LYS A 208 12.37 -15.37 -0.74
C LYS A 208 11.86 -14.58 -1.95
N PRO A 209 12.39 -14.84 -3.16
CA PRO A 209 11.86 -14.29 -4.40
C PRO A 209 10.35 -14.52 -4.50
N THR A 210 9.65 -13.50 -4.98
CA THR A 210 8.20 -13.53 -5.17
C THR A 210 7.81 -13.00 -6.55
N ALA A 211 6.61 -13.34 -7.00
CA ALA A 211 6.12 -12.98 -8.32
C ALA A 211 5.90 -11.46 -8.46
N GLY A 212 6.03 -10.96 -9.68
CA GLY A 212 5.71 -9.57 -10.04
C GLY A 212 6.71 -8.50 -9.57
N VAL A 213 7.59 -8.79 -8.61
CA VAL A 213 8.65 -7.85 -8.18
C VAL A 213 10.03 -8.36 -8.55
N SER A 214 10.91 -7.47 -8.98
CA SER A 214 12.22 -7.85 -9.52
C SER A 214 13.14 -8.47 -8.46
N ASN A 215 13.19 -7.88 -7.27
CA ASN A 215 13.94 -8.39 -6.13
C ASN A 215 13.52 -7.72 -4.81
N ILE A 216 14.11 -8.21 -3.73
CA ILE A 216 13.98 -7.68 -2.37
C ILE A 216 15.35 -7.19 -1.92
N HIS A 217 15.46 -5.91 -1.56
CA HIS A 217 16.72 -5.25 -1.23
C HIS A 217 16.70 -4.62 0.16
N PHE A 218 17.80 -4.69 0.90
CA PHE A 218 17.93 -4.02 2.20
C PHE A 218 18.41 -2.57 2.01
N LEU A 219 17.49 -1.67 1.68
CA LEU A 219 17.79 -0.26 1.37
C LEU A 219 16.77 0.73 1.95
N ALA A 220 15.74 0.28 2.67
CA ALA A 220 14.68 1.16 3.14
C ALA A 220 15.22 2.25 4.07
N ASP A 221 16.09 1.90 5.03
CA ASP A 221 16.64 2.87 5.98
C ASP A 221 17.45 3.96 5.29
N LYS A 222 18.25 3.58 4.29
CA LYS A 222 19.07 4.55 3.54
C LYS A 222 18.18 5.58 2.83
N ILE A 223 17.14 5.11 2.15
CA ILE A 223 16.22 5.96 1.39
C ILE A 223 15.42 6.86 2.34
N LEU A 224 14.89 6.28 3.41
CA LEU A 224 14.08 7.03 4.36
C LEU A 224 14.90 8.10 5.09
N ASN A 225 16.13 7.79 5.51
CA ASN A 225 17.03 8.78 6.13
C ASN A 225 17.53 9.86 5.16
N GLU A 226 17.41 9.66 3.84
CA GLU A 226 17.71 10.70 2.85
C GLU A 226 16.62 11.79 2.81
N PHE A 227 15.37 11.43 3.10
CA PHE A 227 14.21 12.30 2.91
C PHE A 227 13.52 12.75 4.20
N PHE A 228 13.68 12.01 5.30
CA PHE A 228 12.95 12.23 6.54
C PHE A 228 13.91 12.40 7.72
N SER A 229 13.60 13.33 8.62
CA SER A 229 14.35 13.45 9.88
C SER A 229 14.02 12.28 10.82
N PRO A 230 14.84 12.02 11.86
CA PRO A 230 14.52 11.03 12.88
C PRO A 230 13.15 11.27 13.55
N GLU A 231 12.75 12.52 13.75
CA GLU A 231 11.44 12.89 14.29
C GLU A 231 10.31 12.53 13.32
N ASP A 232 10.49 12.77 12.01
CA ASP A 232 9.55 12.38 10.96
C ASP A 232 9.36 10.87 10.93
N LEU A 233 10.46 10.10 10.97
CA LEU A 233 10.41 8.63 10.99
C LEU A 233 9.71 8.09 12.25
N THR A 234 9.95 8.72 13.40
CA THR A 234 9.24 8.40 14.64
C THR A 234 7.74 8.67 14.50
N ARG A 235 7.36 9.79 13.87
CA ARG A 235 5.95 10.13 13.61
C ARG A 235 5.31 9.14 12.65
N ILE A 236 6.02 8.72 11.61
CA ILE A 236 5.55 7.71 10.66
C ILE A 236 5.33 6.36 11.37
N SER A 237 6.33 5.86 12.12
CA SER A 237 6.22 4.59 12.87
C SER A 237 5.02 4.61 13.81
N LYS A 238 4.88 5.67 14.64
CA LYS A 238 3.73 5.84 15.54
C LYS A 238 2.39 5.83 14.81
N SER A 239 2.31 6.50 13.66
CA SER A 239 1.08 6.54 12.88
C SER A 239 0.68 5.17 12.32
N ILE A 240 1.65 4.38 11.87
CA ILE A 240 1.44 3.01 11.43
C ILE A 240 0.99 2.13 12.60
N SER A 241 1.65 2.23 13.76
CA SER A 241 1.28 1.48 14.96
C SER A 241 -0.13 1.83 15.44
N SER A 242 -0.52 3.11 15.45
CA SER A 242 -1.90 3.51 15.79
C SER A 242 -2.92 2.94 14.81
N LEU A 243 -2.65 2.98 13.50
CA LEU A 243 -3.54 2.39 12.51
C LEU A 243 -3.64 0.87 12.65
N LYS A 244 -2.53 0.22 12.95
CA LYS A 244 -2.45 -1.22 13.24
C LYS A 244 -3.32 -1.60 14.43
N GLU A 245 -3.22 -0.89 15.55
CA GLU A 245 -4.05 -1.14 16.73
C GLU A 245 -5.55 -1.04 16.44
N ILE A 246 -5.95 -0.16 15.51
CA ILE A 246 -7.35 -0.07 15.04
C ILE A 246 -7.70 -1.34 14.25
N LEU A 247 -6.87 -1.75 13.29
CA LEU A 247 -7.11 -2.94 12.47
C LEU A 247 -7.21 -4.23 13.29
N GLU A 248 -6.51 -4.33 14.43
CA GLU A 248 -6.64 -5.46 15.36
C GLU A 248 -8.02 -5.59 15.99
N ARG A 249 -8.73 -4.46 16.14
CA ARG A 249 -10.05 -4.38 16.79
C ARG A 249 -11.21 -4.47 15.80
N VAL A 250 -10.94 -4.33 14.51
CA VAL A 250 -11.98 -4.41 13.47
C VAL A 250 -12.56 -5.82 13.44
N GLU A 251 -13.84 -5.94 13.77
CA GLU A 251 -14.62 -7.15 13.49
C GLU A 251 -14.87 -7.28 11.98
N VAL A 252 -14.45 -8.42 11.42
CA VAL A 252 -14.59 -8.68 9.97
C VAL A 252 -15.95 -9.31 9.70
N ASP A 253 -16.92 -8.49 9.30
CA ASP A 253 -18.16 -9.00 8.70
C ASP A 253 -17.97 -9.23 7.20
N THR A 254 -17.76 -10.50 6.83
CA THR A 254 -17.57 -10.91 5.43
C THR A 254 -18.79 -10.69 4.52
N GLY A 255 -19.98 -10.49 5.12
CA GLY A 255 -21.22 -10.15 4.44
C GLY A 255 -21.41 -8.65 4.21
N PHE A 256 -20.73 -7.82 5.00
CA PHE A 256 -20.84 -6.36 4.92
C PHE A 256 -19.50 -5.67 5.17
N LEU A 257 -18.53 -5.87 4.27
CA LEU A 257 -17.18 -5.28 4.35
C LEU A 257 -17.15 -3.74 4.47
N PHE A 258 -18.26 -3.07 4.19
CA PHE A 258 -18.38 -1.63 4.44
C PHE A 258 -18.40 -1.28 5.94
N SER A 259 -18.94 -2.13 6.83
CA SER A 259 -18.94 -1.86 8.28
C SER A 259 -17.54 -1.70 8.85
N MET A 260 -16.55 -2.39 8.27
CA MET A 260 -15.15 -2.18 8.62
C MET A 260 -14.75 -0.71 8.48
N LEU A 261 -15.16 -0.04 7.40
CA LEU A 261 -14.80 1.38 7.21
C LEU A 261 -15.45 2.26 8.27
N GLU A 262 -16.68 1.94 8.66
CA GLU A 262 -17.37 2.64 9.74
C GLU A 262 -16.68 2.42 11.09
N THR A 263 -16.21 1.20 11.36
CA THR A 263 -15.46 0.87 12.58
C THR A 263 -14.11 1.58 12.61
N ILE A 264 -13.34 1.48 11.53
CA ILE A 264 -12.05 2.17 11.41
C ILE A 264 -12.25 3.67 11.62
N ASN A 265 -13.23 4.28 10.93
CA ASN A 265 -13.48 5.72 11.01
C ASN A 265 -13.83 6.19 12.43
N LYS A 266 -14.57 5.38 13.21
CA LYS A 266 -14.90 5.72 14.61
C LYS A 266 -13.68 5.75 15.52
N GLU A 267 -12.63 5.00 15.20
CA GLU A 267 -11.41 4.91 16.00
C GLU A 267 -10.28 5.80 15.49
N LEU A 268 -10.44 6.42 14.32
CA LEU A 268 -9.47 7.38 13.82
C LEU A 268 -9.40 8.62 14.73
N PRO A 269 -8.20 9.20 14.94
CA PRO A 269 -8.07 10.45 15.67
C PRO A 269 -8.93 11.56 15.03
N SER A 270 -9.72 12.25 15.84
CA SER A 270 -10.48 13.43 15.40
C SER A 270 -9.54 14.47 14.80
N LYS A 271 -9.90 15.02 13.63
CA LYS A 271 -9.16 16.10 12.97
C LYS A 271 -9.21 17.41 13.77
#